data_AF-A0A6I4YPL2-F1
#
_entry.id   AF-A0A6I4YPL2-F1
#
_cell.length_a   1.000
_cell.length_b   1.000
_cell.length_c   1.000
_cell.angle_alpha   90.00
_cell.angle_beta   90.00
_cell.angle_gamma   90.00
#
_symmetry.space_group_name_H-M   'P 1'
#
loop_
_entity.id
_entity.type
_entity.pdbx_description
1 polymer ?
#
loop_
_entity_poly.entity_id
_entity_poly.type
_entity_poly.pdbx_seq_one_letter_code
_entity_poly.pdbx_strand_id
1 'polypeptide(L)'
;MSDRPQQPHPADRPDDGPTRRDVIGLSTAALGGAGVCALSVPFLDSLRGPHAATNGDAVQNAVVDVDVSDLAPGGQKTVLWQGFPVSIQRRTPAMIAALSAPELIAQLRDPNSSVLQQPHDAVNAHRSLKADYGVFITICTHLGCIPNLRDLPSLPASGGFFCPCHGSQFDGAGRVLRDMPAPYNLPVPPMHYLSPTVIRLGESKADPHFNIASIQQI
;
A
#
# COMPACT_ATOMS: atom_id res chain seq x y z
N MET A 1 98.75 23.07 -6.65
CA MET A 1 98.30 22.82 -5.28
C MET A 1 97.36 23.95 -4.93
N SER A 2 96.06 23.78 -5.23
CA SER A 2 95.00 23.23 -4.35
C SER A 2 94.33 24.39 -3.62
N ASP A 3 93.01 24.60 -3.61
CA ASP A 3 91.87 23.72 -3.86
C ASP A 3 90.72 24.57 -4.40
N ARG A 4 89.99 24.07 -5.40
CA ARG A 4 88.72 24.69 -5.84
C ARG A 4 87.59 23.92 -5.15
N PRO A 5 86.70 24.57 -4.39
CA PRO A 5 85.61 23.87 -3.73
C PRO A 5 84.70 23.23 -4.78
N GLN A 6 84.60 21.90 -4.70
CA GLN A 6 83.79 21.08 -5.58
C GLN A 6 82.31 21.34 -5.25
N GLN A 7 81.54 21.84 -6.22
CA GLN A 7 80.10 21.99 -6.04
C GLN A 7 79.47 20.59 -5.89
N PRO A 8 78.49 20.41 -4.99
CA PRO A 8 77.81 19.14 -4.85
C PRO A 8 77.11 18.77 -6.16
N HIS A 9 77.35 17.54 -6.60
CA HIS A 9 76.63 16.89 -7.70
C HIS A 9 75.13 16.89 -7.35
N PRO A 10 74.20 17.17 -8.28
CA PRO A 10 72.78 17.02 -7.99
C PRO A 10 72.55 15.52 -7.79
N ALA A 11 72.45 15.10 -6.53
CA ALA A 11 72.00 13.78 -6.19
C ALA A 11 70.64 13.54 -6.87
N ASP A 12 70.48 12.35 -7.45
CA ASP A 12 69.23 11.80 -7.96
C ASP A 12 68.03 12.34 -7.20
N ARG A 13 67.17 13.12 -7.89
CA ARG A 13 65.80 13.23 -7.42
C ARG A 13 65.19 11.83 -7.63
N PRO A 14 64.60 11.21 -6.60
CA PRO A 14 63.79 10.02 -6.86
C PRO A 14 62.77 10.41 -7.94
N ASP A 15 62.67 9.57 -8.97
CA ASP A 15 61.59 9.68 -9.94
C ASP A 15 60.29 9.40 -9.16
N ASP A 16 59.64 10.46 -8.68
CA ASP A 16 58.40 10.43 -7.90
C ASP A 16 57.18 10.06 -8.78
N GLY A 17 57.42 9.35 -9.88
CA GLY A 17 56.40 8.81 -10.77
C GLY A 17 55.66 7.63 -10.13
N PRO A 18 54.39 7.39 -10.51
CA PRO A 18 53.61 6.28 -9.98
C PRO A 18 54.31 4.96 -10.29
N THR A 19 54.53 4.14 -9.27
CA THR A 19 55.17 2.84 -9.43
C THR A 19 54.21 1.85 -10.09
N ARG A 20 54.73 0.75 -10.63
CA ARG A 20 53.90 -0.35 -11.16
C ARG A 20 52.86 -0.84 -10.15
N ARG A 21 53.16 -0.80 -8.85
CA ARG A 21 52.23 -1.20 -7.78
C ARG A 21 51.11 -0.18 -7.63
N ASP A 22 51.40 1.11 -7.74
CA ASP A 22 50.40 2.17 -7.66
C ASP A 22 49.43 2.11 -8.84
N VAL A 23 49.94 1.87 -10.05
CA VAL A 23 49.11 1.71 -11.25
C VAL A 23 48.17 0.51 -11.13
N ILE A 24 48.67 -0.64 -10.66
CA ILE A 24 47.85 -1.86 -10.48
C ILE A 24 46.84 -1.67 -9.35
N GLY A 25 47.26 -1.09 -8.22
CA GLY A 25 46.40 -0.83 -7.07
C GLY A 25 45.25 0.11 -7.43
N LEU A 26 45.54 1.23 -8.10
CA LEU A 26 44.54 2.20 -8.54
C LEU A 26 43.59 1.61 -9.59
N SER A 27 44.12 0.86 -10.56
CA SER A 27 43.30 0.22 -11.60
C SER A 27 42.38 -0.84 -11.00
N THR A 28 42.87 -1.63 -10.05
CA THR A 28 42.08 -2.66 -9.36
C THR A 28 40.97 -2.02 -8.52
N ALA A 29 41.28 -0.96 -7.77
CA ALA A 29 40.30 -0.22 -6.99
C ALA A 29 39.24 0.44 -7.89
N ALA A 30 39.64 1.02 -9.02
CA ALA A 30 38.73 1.63 -9.98
C ALA A 30 37.77 0.60 -10.61
N LEU A 31 38.29 -0.52 -11.09
CA LEU A 31 37.49 -1.59 -11.68
C LEU A 31 36.58 -2.26 -10.63
N GLY A 32 37.09 -2.49 -9.42
CA GLY A 32 36.30 -3.01 -8.30
C GLY A 32 35.15 -2.08 -7.93
N GLY A 33 35.42 -0.77 -7.82
CA GLY A 33 34.40 0.24 -7.54
C GLY A 33 33.33 0.31 -8.62
N ALA A 34 33.73 0.34 -9.90
CA ALA A 34 32.79 0.30 -11.02
C ALA A 34 31.94 -0.98 -11.01
N GLY A 35 32.55 -2.13 -10.70
CA GLY A 35 31.85 -3.41 -10.55
C GLY A 35 30.78 -3.39 -9.46
N VAL A 36 31.09 -2.83 -8.28
CA VAL A 36 30.13 -2.69 -7.17
C VAL A 36 28.94 -1.81 -7.58
N CYS A 37 29.19 -0.67 -8.23
CA CYS A 37 28.13 0.21 -8.71
C CYS A 37 27.25 -0.48 -9.76
N ALA A 38 27.86 -1.19 -10.72
CA ALA A 38 27.15 -1.90 -11.78
C ALA A 38 26.25 -3.03 -11.24
N LEU A 39 26.66 -3.70 -10.16
CA LEU A 39 25.89 -4.80 -9.56
C LEU A 39 24.84 -4.33 -8.54
N SER A 40 25.02 -3.15 -7.95
CA SER A 40 24.12 -2.63 -6.92
C SER A 40 22.71 -2.37 -7.47
N VAL A 41 22.57 -1.85 -8.69
CA VAL A 41 21.26 -1.59 -9.32
C VAL A 41 20.44 -2.88 -9.53
N PRO A 42 20.93 -3.90 -10.27
CA PRO A 42 20.16 -5.14 -10.47
C PRO A 42 19.96 -5.92 -9.16
N PHE A 43 20.88 -5.81 -8.19
CA PHE A 43 20.69 -6.40 -6.86
C PHE A 43 19.53 -5.73 -6.11
N LEU A 44 19.51 -4.40 -6.02
CA LEU A 44 18.41 -3.66 -5.39
C LEU A 44 17.09 -3.92 -6.11
N ASP A 45 17.08 -4.00 -7.44
CA ASP A 45 15.89 -4.39 -8.20
C ASP A 45 15.43 -5.81 -7.88
N SER A 46 16.35 -6.76 -7.69
CA SER A 46 15.99 -8.13 -7.30
C SER A 46 15.33 -8.21 -5.92
N LEU A 47 15.62 -7.26 -5.02
CA LEU A 47 15.01 -7.18 -3.68
C LEU A 47 13.59 -6.58 -3.68
N ARG A 48 13.18 -5.90 -4.77
CA ARG A 48 11.82 -5.33 -4.89
C ARG A 48 10.72 -6.41 -4.97
N GLY A 49 11.11 -7.67 -5.14
CA GLY A 49 10.21 -8.82 -5.11
C GLY A 49 9.34 -8.96 -6.38
N PRO A 50 8.70 -10.13 -6.57
CA PRO A 50 7.89 -10.40 -7.76
C PRO A 50 6.67 -9.46 -7.91
N HIS A 51 6.23 -8.83 -6.82
CA HIS A 51 5.13 -7.87 -6.86
C HIS A 51 5.52 -6.48 -7.37
N ALA A 52 6.80 -6.10 -7.34
CA ALA A 52 7.24 -4.85 -7.95
C ALA A 52 7.21 -4.90 -9.49
N ALA A 53 7.47 -6.06 -10.09
CA ALA A 53 7.28 -6.27 -11.53
C ALA A 53 5.80 -6.18 -11.93
N THR A 54 4.89 -6.57 -11.02
CA THR A 54 3.45 -6.33 -11.15
C THR A 54 3.01 -4.96 -10.64
N ASN A 55 3.92 -4.04 -10.31
CA ASN A 55 3.61 -2.65 -9.91
C ASN A 55 4.15 -1.64 -10.93
N GLY A 56 4.52 -2.08 -12.14
CA GLY A 56 4.68 -1.17 -13.27
C GLY A 56 3.35 -0.48 -13.60
N ASP A 57 3.42 0.68 -14.25
CA ASP A 57 2.28 1.55 -14.59
C ASP A 57 1.07 0.80 -15.22
N ALA A 58 1.32 -0.33 -15.87
CA ALA A 58 0.31 -1.19 -16.47
C ALA A 58 -0.62 -1.92 -15.47
N VAL A 59 -0.15 -2.27 -14.27
CA VAL A 59 -0.97 -2.94 -13.25
C VAL A 59 -1.59 -1.94 -12.28
N GLN A 60 -0.95 -0.80 -12.05
CA GLN A 60 -1.51 0.29 -11.24
C GLN A 60 -2.82 0.86 -11.82
N ASN A 61 -3.06 0.66 -13.12
CA ASN A 61 -4.32 0.98 -13.80
C ASN A 61 -5.13 -0.27 -14.22
N ALA A 62 -4.80 -1.45 -13.68
CA ALA A 62 -5.55 -2.66 -14.01
C ALA A 62 -6.97 -2.56 -13.46
N VAL A 63 -7.93 -2.47 -14.36
CA VAL A 63 -9.35 -2.49 -14.04
C VAL A 63 -9.87 -3.92 -13.98
N VAL A 64 -10.81 -4.17 -13.08
CA VAL A 64 -11.48 -5.48 -12.96
C VAL A 64 -12.97 -5.26 -12.89
N ASP A 65 -13.70 -5.92 -13.78
CA ASP A 65 -15.16 -5.93 -13.79
C ASP A 65 -15.67 -7.13 -12.98
N VAL A 66 -16.54 -6.84 -12.03
CA VAL A 66 -17.11 -7.83 -11.12
C VAL A 66 -18.63 -7.77 -11.24
N ASP A 67 -19.24 -8.83 -11.77
CA ASP A 67 -20.68 -9.03 -11.68
C ASP A 67 -21.05 -9.44 -10.25
N VAL A 68 -22.03 -8.79 -9.64
CA VAL A 68 -22.54 -9.03 -8.28
C VAL A 68 -24.00 -9.50 -8.27
N SER A 69 -24.51 -9.93 -9.43
CA SER A 69 -25.86 -10.46 -9.59
C SER A 69 -26.14 -11.72 -8.76
N ASP A 70 -25.10 -12.48 -8.45
CA ASP A 70 -25.10 -13.72 -7.67
C ASP A 70 -25.20 -13.50 -6.14
N LEU A 71 -24.92 -12.29 -5.66
CA LEU A 71 -24.93 -12.00 -4.23
C LEU A 71 -26.36 -11.85 -3.71
N ALA A 72 -26.77 -12.73 -2.79
CA ALA A 72 -27.97 -12.56 -1.98
C ALA A 72 -27.77 -11.46 -0.90
N PRO A 73 -28.82 -10.79 -0.40
CA PRO A 73 -28.70 -9.87 0.73
C PRO A 73 -28.11 -10.57 1.96
N GLY A 74 -27.14 -9.94 2.62
CA GLY A 74 -26.31 -10.52 3.69
C GLY A 74 -25.12 -11.34 3.17
N GLY A 75 -25.11 -11.69 1.89
CA GLY A 75 -24.01 -12.39 1.24
C GLY A 75 -22.79 -11.50 1.03
N GLN A 76 -21.63 -12.15 0.91
CA GLN A 76 -20.38 -11.50 0.55
C GLN A 76 -19.59 -12.37 -0.42
N LYS A 77 -18.69 -11.74 -1.16
CA LYS A 77 -17.62 -12.43 -1.87
C LYS A 77 -16.35 -11.60 -1.90
N THR A 78 -15.23 -12.27 -2.05
CA THR A 78 -13.92 -11.63 -2.14
C THR A 78 -13.37 -11.83 -3.54
N VAL A 79 -12.90 -10.76 -4.15
CA VAL A 79 -12.19 -10.76 -5.43
C VAL A 79 -10.77 -10.22 -5.23
N LEU A 80 -9.88 -10.54 -6.16
CA LEU A 80 -8.52 -10.01 -6.14
C LEU A 80 -8.43 -8.84 -7.13
N TRP A 81 -7.95 -7.69 -6.66
CA TRP A 81 -7.67 -6.52 -7.50
C TRP A 81 -6.28 -5.97 -7.13
N GLN A 82 -5.36 -5.93 -8.10
CA GLN A 82 -3.96 -5.52 -7.88
C GLN A 82 -3.24 -6.29 -6.74
N GLY A 83 -3.59 -7.58 -6.56
CA GLY A 83 -3.07 -8.38 -5.45
C GLY A 83 -3.72 -8.08 -4.09
N PHE A 84 -4.59 -7.08 -4.01
CA PHE A 84 -5.38 -6.78 -2.81
C PHE A 84 -6.70 -7.57 -2.78
N PRO A 85 -7.05 -8.18 -1.63
CA PRO A 85 -8.36 -8.78 -1.45
C PRO A 85 -9.41 -7.67 -1.29
N VAL A 86 -10.40 -7.64 -2.17
CA VAL A 86 -11.54 -6.73 -2.12
C VAL A 86 -12.77 -7.54 -1.73
N SER A 87 -13.31 -7.29 -0.54
CA SER A 87 -14.59 -7.86 -0.12
C SER A 87 -15.74 -6.99 -0.62
N ILE A 88 -16.69 -7.63 -1.28
CA ILE A 88 -17.93 -7.05 -1.77
C ILE A 88 -19.08 -7.70 -0.99
N GLN A 89 -19.74 -6.92 -0.17
CA GLN A 89 -20.86 -7.35 0.66
C GLN A 89 -22.16 -6.73 0.14
N ARG A 90 -23.20 -7.55 -0.07
CA ARG A 90 -24.54 -7.05 -0.34
C ARG A 90 -25.29 -6.90 0.99
N ARG A 91 -25.49 -5.68 1.44
CA ARG A 91 -26.08 -5.35 2.75
C ARG A 91 -27.61 -5.48 2.72
N THR A 92 -28.18 -5.94 3.83
CA THR A 92 -29.63 -5.92 4.05
C THR A 92 -30.09 -4.54 4.52
N PRO A 93 -31.38 -4.19 4.40
CA PRO A 93 -31.91 -2.95 4.95
C PRO A 93 -31.64 -2.77 6.44
N ALA A 94 -31.68 -3.87 7.22
CA ALA A 94 -31.36 -3.84 8.64
C ALA A 94 -29.88 -3.50 8.90
N MET A 95 -28.96 -4.06 8.10
CA MET A 95 -27.54 -3.74 8.20
C MET A 95 -27.29 -2.26 7.87
N ILE A 96 -27.96 -1.72 6.85
CA ILE A 96 -27.84 -0.30 6.46
C ILE A 96 -28.35 0.61 7.58
N ALA A 97 -29.50 0.30 8.15
CA ALA A 97 -30.08 1.07 9.25
C ALA A 97 -29.15 1.08 10.47
N ALA A 98 -28.55 -0.06 10.80
CA ALA A 98 -27.61 -0.20 11.91
C ALA A 98 -26.35 0.67 11.77
N LEU A 99 -25.89 0.98 10.55
CA LEU A 99 -24.70 1.84 10.33
C LEU A 99 -24.89 3.28 10.80
N SER A 100 -26.14 3.73 10.94
CA SER A 100 -26.48 5.08 11.37
C SER A 100 -26.88 5.15 12.86
N ALA A 101 -26.78 4.04 13.59
CA ALA A 101 -27.11 3.99 15.01
C ALA A 101 -26.16 4.91 15.83
N PRO A 102 -26.68 5.82 16.66
CA PRO A 102 -25.85 6.72 17.47
C PRO A 102 -24.86 5.97 18.38
N GLU A 103 -25.28 4.83 18.92
CA GLU A 103 -24.47 3.98 19.79
C GLU A 103 -23.28 3.36 19.05
N LEU A 104 -23.46 3.03 17.77
CA LEU A 104 -22.37 2.59 16.91
C LEU A 104 -21.42 3.75 16.61
N ILE A 105 -21.96 4.88 16.17
CA ILE A 105 -21.17 6.07 15.78
C ILE A 105 -20.26 6.53 16.94
N ALA A 106 -20.75 6.49 18.18
CA ALA A 106 -19.96 6.84 19.37
C ALA A 106 -18.73 5.94 19.55
N GLN A 107 -18.81 4.67 19.15
CA GLN A 107 -17.73 3.68 19.26
C GLN A 107 -16.70 3.77 18.14
N LEU A 108 -16.92 4.55 17.08
CA LEU A 108 -16.02 4.63 15.93
C LEU A 108 -14.90 5.63 16.14
N ARG A 109 -13.67 5.28 15.72
CA ARG A 109 -12.51 6.19 15.76
C ARG A 109 -12.67 7.35 14.78
N ASP A 110 -13.02 7.02 13.54
CA ASP A 110 -13.25 7.98 12.45
C ASP A 110 -14.63 7.74 11.78
N PRO A 111 -15.73 8.20 12.43
CA PRO A 111 -17.09 7.95 11.95
C PRO A 111 -17.40 8.66 10.62
N ASN A 112 -16.77 9.82 10.39
CA ASN A 112 -17.02 10.69 9.24
C ASN A 112 -16.06 10.43 8.07
N SER A 113 -15.18 9.43 8.18
CA SER A 113 -14.16 9.11 7.18
C SER A 113 -13.30 10.33 6.81
N SER A 114 -12.86 11.06 7.84
CA SER A 114 -12.04 12.26 7.72
C SER A 114 -10.59 11.95 7.30
N VAL A 115 -10.10 10.74 7.58
CA VAL A 115 -8.81 10.28 7.06
C VAL A 115 -8.97 9.74 5.64
N LEU A 116 -7.99 10.06 4.78
CA LEU A 116 -7.96 9.59 3.40
C LEU A 116 -7.76 8.07 3.33
N GLN A 117 -8.87 7.34 3.24
CA GLN A 117 -8.94 5.89 3.05
C GLN A 117 -9.93 5.49 1.94
N GLN A 118 -10.62 6.46 1.35
CA GLN A 118 -11.65 6.26 0.34
C GLN A 118 -11.69 7.44 -0.63
N PRO A 119 -12.16 7.23 -1.86
CA PRO A 119 -12.41 8.32 -2.79
C PRO A 119 -13.56 9.21 -2.30
N HIS A 120 -13.64 10.43 -2.83
CA HIS A 120 -14.62 11.44 -2.40
C HIS A 120 -16.10 10.99 -2.51
N ASP A 121 -16.42 10.11 -3.45
CA ASP A 121 -17.76 9.54 -3.64
C ASP A 121 -18.19 8.55 -2.54
N ALA A 122 -17.24 8.03 -1.77
CA ALA A 122 -17.47 7.14 -0.64
C ALA A 122 -17.34 7.85 0.72
N VAL A 123 -17.28 9.19 0.76
CA VAL A 123 -17.31 9.96 2.02
C VAL A 123 -18.76 10.13 2.50
N ASN A 124 -19.31 9.05 3.06
CA ASN A 124 -20.66 9.01 3.60
C ASN A 124 -20.75 7.95 4.72
N ALA A 125 -21.90 7.86 5.40
CA ALA A 125 -22.08 6.97 6.55
C ALA A 125 -21.88 5.46 6.22
N HIS A 126 -22.07 5.07 4.96
CA HIS A 126 -21.96 3.68 4.49
C HIS A 126 -20.66 3.38 3.75
N ARG A 127 -19.79 4.38 3.57
CA ARG A 127 -18.49 4.29 2.89
C ARG A 127 -18.55 3.58 1.54
N SER A 128 -19.53 3.92 0.73
CA SER A 128 -19.82 3.24 -0.54
C SER A 128 -20.68 4.09 -1.45
N LEU A 129 -20.61 3.83 -2.76
CA LEU A 129 -21.39 4.55 -3.78
C LEU A 129 -22.88 4.20 -3.74
N LYS A 130 -23.22 2.97 -3.34
CA LYS A 130 -24.59 2.53 -3.08
C LYS A 130 -24.69 1.92 -1.69
N ALA A 131 -25.72 2.30 -0.94
CA ALA A 131 -25.92 1.84 0.43
C ALA A 131 -26.16 0.32 0.57
N ASP A 132 -26.54 -0.38 -0.49
CA ASP A 132 -26.75 -1.83 -0.50
C ASP A 132 -25.47 -2.63 -0.80
N TYR A 133 -24.37 -2.00 -1.20
CA TYR A 133 -23.10 -2.68 -1.49
C TYR A 133 -21.96 -2.06 -0.69
N GLY A 134 -21.35 -2.83 0.22
CA GLY A 134 -20.07 -2.46 0.85
C GLY A 134 -18.93 -3.01 0.02
N VAL A 135 -17.95 -2.19 -0.35
CA VAL A 135 -16.78 -2.61 -1.14
C VAL A 135 -15.54 -2.10 -0.45
N PHE A 136 -14.76 -3.02 0.12
CA PHE A 136 -13.60 -2.68 0.94
C PHE A 136 -12.40 -3.54 0.57
N ILE A 137 -11.22 -2.92 0.51
CA ILE A 137 -9.96 -3.66 0.51
C ILE A 137 -9.78 -4.19 1.93
N THR A 138 -9.87 -5.51 2.09
CA THR A 138 -9.81 -6.17 3.39
C THR A 138 -8.37 -6.39 3.83
N ILE A 139 -7.63 -5.29 3.89
CA ILE A 139 -6.29 -5.23 4.48
C ILE A 139 -6.38 -4.38 5.72
N CYS A 140 -6.08 -4.99 6.85
CA CYS A 140 -6.07 -4.31 8.13
C CYS A 140 -5.03 -3.20 8.11
N THR A 141 -5.47 -1.98 8.39
CA THR A 141 -4.63 -0.78 8.41
C THR A 141 -3.63 -0.77 9.56
N HIS A 142 -3.61 -1.78 10.43
CA HIS A 142 -2.54 -1.97 11.42
C HIS A 142 -1.25 -2.49 10.76
N LEU A 143 -1.23 -3.75 10.31
CA LEU A 143 -0.02 -4.40 9.78
C LEU A 143 -0.34 -5.33 8.60
N GLY A 144 -1.47 -5.10 7.92
CA GLY A 144 -1.75 -5.73 6.63
C GLY A 144 -2.43 -7.11 6.65
N CYS A 145 -2.73 -7.69 7.82
CA CYS A 145 -3.51 -8.92 7.91
C CYS A 145 -4.91 -8.77 7.28
N ILE A 146 -5.51 -9.86 6.81
CA ILE A 146 -6.83 -9.84 6.16
C ILE A 146 -7.94 -10.00 7.23
N PRO A 147 -8.78 -8.98 7.49
CA PRO A 147 -9.91 -9.10 8.39
C PRO A 147 -11.02 -9.97 7.79
N ASN A 148 -11.65 -10.78 8.62
CA ASN A 148 -12.80 -11.59 8.22
C ASN A 148 -14.10 -10.87 8.59
N LEU A 149 -15.04 -10.80 7.65
CA LEU A 149 -16.39 -10.37 7.95
C LEU A 149 -17.07 -11.44 8.82
N ARG A 150 -17.60 -11.04 9.97
CA ARG A 150 -18.40 -11.89 10.86
C ARG A 150 -19.27 -11.04 11.77
N ASP A 151 -20.19 -11.69 12.47
CA ASP A 151 -20.90 -11.05 13.56
C ASP A 151 -19.95 -10.78 14.74
N LEU A 152 -20.03 -9.57 15.29
CA LEU A 152 -19.23 -9.15 16.42
C LEU A 152 -20.16 -8.83 17.60
N PRO A 153 -19.95 -9.45 18.79
CA PRO A 153 -20.78 -9.18 19.96
C PRO A 153 -20.79 -7.72 20.41
N SER A 154 -19.72 -6.99 20.08
CA SER A 154 -19.54 -5.56 20.33
C SER A 154 -20.35 -4.66 19.39
N LEU A 155 -20.92 -5.21 18.32
CA LEU A 155 -21.58 -4.44 17.26
C LEU A 155 -23.05 -4.83 17.07
N PRO A 156 -23.87 -3.91 16.53
CA PRO A 156 -25.21 -4.24 16.08
C PRO A 156 -25.20 -5.31 14.96
N ALA A 157 -26.39 -5.82 14.62
CA ALA A 157 -26.61 -6.82 13.58
C ALA A 157 -26.19 -6.41 12.13
N SER A 158 -25.47 -5.29 11.95
CA SER A 158 -24.79 -4.97 10.69
C SER A 158 -23.64 -5.91 10.36
N GLY A 159 -23.19 -6.72 11.33
CA GLY A 159 -21.91 -7.42 11.27
C GLY A 159 -20.73 -6.45 11.32
N GLY A 160 -19.53 -6.99 11.21
CA GLY A 160 -18.30 -6.20 11.13
C GLY A 160 -17.11 -7.03 10.66
N PHE A 161 -15.95 -6.41 10.55
CA PHE A 161 -14.71 -7.09 10.20
C PHE A 161 -13.83 -7.28 11.43
N PHE A 162 -13.29 -8.48 11.60
CA PHE A 162 -12.36 -8.81 12.68
C PHE A 162 -11.00 -9.22 12.13
N CYS A 163 -9.95 -8.52 12.58
CA CYS A 163 -8.57 -8.85 12.31
C CYS A 163 -7.99 -9.72 13.46
N PRO A 164 -7.69 -11.00 13.22
CA PRO A 164 -7.24 -11.91 14.27
C PRO A 164 -5.81 -11.64 14.77
N CYS A 165 -4.99 -10.91 14.02
CA CYS A 165 -3.57 -10.72 14.36
C CYS A 165 -3.37 -9.93 15.66
N HIS A 166 -4.16 -8.87 15.85
CA HIS A 166 -4.05 -7.97 17.01
C HIS A 166 -5.43 -7.53 17.55
N GLY A 167 -6.50 -8.20 17.13
CA GLY A 167 -7.86 -7.98 17.65
C GLY A 167 -8.57 -6.71 17.14
N SER A 168 -8.05 -6.02 16.13
CA SER A 168 -8.73 -4.85 15.57
C SER A 168 -10.09 -5.21 14.99
N GLN A 169 -11.09 -4.41 15.31
CA GLN A 169 -12.48 -4.56 14.87
C GLN A 169 -12.88 -3.36 14.01
N PHE A 170 -13.70 -3.63 13.00
CA PHE A 170 -14.32 -2.65 12.15
C PHE A 170 -15.81 -2.93 12.04
N ASP A 171 -16.63 -1.90 11.84
CA ASP A 171 -18.06 -2.07 11.62
C ASP A 171 -18.39 -2.58 10.20
N GLY A 172 -19.67 -2.76 9.90
CA GLY A 172 -20.14 -3.20 8.59
C GLY A 172 -19.86 -2.23 7.43
N ALA A 173 -19.37 -1.01 7.71
CA ALA A 173 -18.87 -0.05 6.71
C ALA A 173 -17.33 0.03 6.69
N GLY A 174 -16.65 -0.92 7.35
CA GLY A 174 -15.19 -0.96 7.45
C GLY A 174 -14.62 0.17 8.31
N ARG A 175 -15.42 0.83 9.15
CA ARG A 175 -14.94 1.90 10.05
C ARG A 175 -14.36 1.27 11.30
N VAL A 176 -13.14 1.68 11.67
CA VAL A 176 -12.44 1.11 12.81
C VAL A 176 -13.05 1.59 14.12
N LEU A 177 -13.19 0.68 15.07
CA LEU A 177 -13.66 1.01 16.42
C LEU A 177 -12.56 1.78 17.17
N ARG A 178 -12.96 2.61 18.14
CA ARG A 178 -12.04 3.24 19.10
C ARG A 178 -11.29 2.17 19.88
N ASP A 179 -10.11 2.55 20.37
CA ASP A 179 -9.24 1.69 21.19
C ASP A 179 -8.78 0.40 20.52
N MET A 180 -8.88 0.31 19.18
CA MET A 180 -8.27 -0.75 18.37
C MET A 180 -6.86 -0.35 17.92
N PRO A 181 -5.93 -1.32 17.75
CA PRO A 181 -4.59 -1.06 17.22
C PRO A 181 -4.56 -0.48 15.81
N ALA A 182 -5.51 -0.86 14.95
CA ALA A 182 -5.67 -0.26 13.63
C ALA A 182 -5.97 1.25 13.74
N PRO A 183 -5.17 2.13 13.11
CA PRO A 183 -5.37 3.57 13.23
C PRO A 183 -6.41 4.13 12.26
N TYR A 184 -6.72 3.43 11.17
CA TYR A 184 -7.58 3.94 10.09
C TYR A 184 -8.67 2.95 9.68
N ASN A 185 -9.73 3.45 9.03
CA ASN A 185 -10.79 2.63 8.43
C ASN A 185 -10.23 1.76 7.29
N LEU A 186 -10.90 0.64 6.97
CA LEU A 186 -10.51 -0.21 5.83
C LEU A 186 -10.58 0.58 4.52
N PRO A 187 -9.59 0.47 3.62
CA PRO A 187 -9.61 1.26 2.40
C PRO A 187 -10.79 0.91 1.48
N VAL A 188 -11.33 1.89 0.78
CA VAL A 188 -12.30 1.69 -0.32
C VAL A 188 -11.55 1.83 -1.64
N PRO A 189 -11.62 0.84 -2.55
CA PRO A 189 -10.97 0.94 -3.84
C PRO A 189 -11.64 2.00 -4.73
N PRO A 190 -10.91 2.65 -5.67
CA PRO A 190 -11.54 3.42 -6.73
C PRO A 190 -12.47 2.50 -7.53
N MET A 191 -13.73 2.88 -7.66
CA MET A 191 -14.71 2.06 -8.39
C MET A 191 -15.88 2.86 -8.91
N HIS A 192 -16.60 2.27 -9.87
CA HIS A 192 -17.90 2.76 -10.31
C HIS A 192 -18.75 1.62 -10.85
N TYR A 193 -20.05 1.87 -11.01
CA TYR A 193 -20.98 0.89 -11.58
C TYR A 193 -21.06 1.06 -13.10
N LEU A 194 -20.85 -0.03 -13.84
CA LEU A 194 -21.12 -0.12 -15.29
C LEU A 194 -22.59 -0.42 -15.55
N SER A 195 -23.21 -1.19 -14.65
CA SER A 195 -24.63 -1.53 -14.65
C SER A 195 -25.11 -1.65 -13.20
N PRO A 196 -26.41 -1.89 -12.94
CA PRO A 196 -26.90 -2.11 -11.59
C PRO A 196 -26.16 -3.22 -10.82
N THR A 197 -25.65 -4.24 -11.53
CA THR A 197 -25.00 -5.43 -10.95
C THR A 197 -23.53 -5.59 -11.36
N VAL A 198 -22.93 -4.69 -12.15
CA VAL A 198 -21.52 -4.81 -12.54
C VAL A 198 -20.73 -3.64 -11.97
N ILE A 199 -19.74 -3.94 -11.13
CA ILE A 199 -18.82 -3.00 -10.50
C ILE A 199 -17.49 -3.06 -11.24
N ARG A 200 -16.97 -1.92 -11.70
CA ARG A 200 -15.60 -1.78 -12.19
C ARG A 200 -14.72 -1.27 -11.06
N LEU A 201 -13.75 -2.07 -10.65
CA LEU A 201 -12.68 -1.71 -9.73
C LEU A 201 -11.51 -1.10 -10.51
N GLY A 202 -10.81 -0.14 -9.92
CA GLY A 202 -9.63 0.53 -10.49
C GLY A 202 -9.88 1.95 -11.00
N GLU A 203 -11.14 2.38 -11.13
CA GLU A 203 -11.51 3.69 -11.67
C GLU A 203 -12.68 4.29 -10.88
N SER A 204 -12.50 5.46 -10.27
CA SER A 204 -13.62 6.27 -9.77
C SER A 204 -13.96 7.36 -10.80
N LYS A 205 -15.26 7.49 -11.11
CA LYS A 205 -15.76 8.56 -11.98
C LYS A 205 -15.81 9.92 -11.28
N ALA A 206 -16.03 9.92 -9.98
CA ALA A 206 -16.15 11.14 -9.18
C ALA A 206 -14.79 11.65 -8.72
N ASP A 207 -13.81 10.76 -8.60
CA ASP A 207 -12.44 11.06 -8.17
C ASP A 207 -11.40 10.38 -9.07
N PRO A 208 -11.19 10.88 -10.31
CA PRO A 208 -10.33 10.21 -11.30
C PRO A 208 -8.85 10.15 -10.92
N HIS A 209 -8.42 10.95 -9.94
CA HIS A 209 -7.04 11.01 -9.49
C HIS A 209 -6.79 10.22 -8.20
N PHE A 210 -7.82 9.62 -7.61
CA PHE A 210 -7.67 8.77 -6.44
C PHE A 210 -6.87 7.52 -6.79
N ASN A 211 -5.77 7.30 -6.08
CA ASN A 211 -4.96 6.11 -6.17
C ASN A 211 -4.90 5.44 -4.80
N ILE A 212 -5.00 4.10 -4.76
CA ILE A 212 -4.90 3.39 -3.49
C ILE A 212 -3.53 3.59 -2.81
N ALA A 213 -2.47 3.86 -3.57
CA ALA A 213 -1.14 4.19 -3.06
C ALA A 213 -1.08 5.55 -2.35
N SER A 214 -2.07 6.45 -2.55
CA SER A 214 -2.11 7.76 -1.90
C SER A 214 -2.90 7.79 -0.59
N ILE A 215 -3.48 6.67 -0.15
CA ILE A 215 -4.18 6.61 1.13
C ILE A 215 -3.20 6.80 2.30
N GLN A 216 -3.72 7.23 3.45
CA GLN A 216 -2.90 7.36 4.65
C GLN A 216 -2.34 6.00 5.09
N GLN A 217 -1.02 5.92 5.22
CA GLN A 217 -0.31 4.77 5.78
C GLN A 217 0.17 5.07 7.20
N ILE A 218 0.50 4.03 7.97
CA ILE A 218 1.19 4.15 9.26
C ILE A 218 2.63 4.62 9.04
#